data_AF-A0A519QR14-F1
#
_entry.id   AF-A0A519QR14-F1
#
_cell.length_a   1.000
_cell.length_b   1.000
_cell.length_c   1.000
_cell.angle_alpha   90.00
_cell.angle_beta   90.00
_cell.angle_gamma   90.00
#
_symmetry.space_group_name_H-M   'P 1'
#
loop_
_entity.id
_entity.type
_entity.pdbx_description
1 polymer ?
#
loop_
_entity_poly.entity_id
_entity_poly.type
_entity_poly.pdbx_seq_one_letter_code
_entity_poly.pdbx_strand_id
1 'polypeptide(L)'
;MKRIVILTTVAMAVAPAAQAQSFLEGLARRAVEGAADRAASALERSLTGGGESDAGRSGDAAPEEADAPAVMRPRARSGAGQPAARPGAAEEAAAPAAAPSTGPSPWPNNLGSARVRRPGQLTFDASLEAEKTAFREFGMVSCDDCEGGYSFDTAAKLFLNLRDMWAFDTALGALEVGQSLTWRGRASTGRITVVDAAPVGSFQCKQLRWELTRGQQTATRPGLVCLGKSNPDADNERWLEVF
;
A
#
# COMPACT_ATOMS: atom_id res chain seq x y z
N MET A 1 -34.22 15.08 -48.07
CA MET A 1 -33.19 14.42 -47.24
C MET A 1 -33.88 13.57 -46.18
N LYS A 2 -33.86 12.23 -46.32
CA LYS A 2 -34.58 11.29 -45.44
C LYS A 2 -33.70 10.96 -44.22
N ARG A 3 -34.22 11.17 -43.01
CA ARG A 3 -33.58 10.82 -41.73
C ARG A 3 -33.93 9.36 -41.40
N ILE A 4 -32.92 8.51 -41.29
CA ILE A 4 -33.04 7.13 -40.83
C ILE A 4 -32.77 7.14 -39.33
N VAL A 5 -33.77 6.75 -38.54
CA VAL A 5 -33.67 6.56 -37.08
C VAL A 5 -33.41 5.07 -36.85
N ILE A 6 -32.23 4.73 -36.32
CA ILE A 6 -31.89 3.37 -35.91
C ILE A 6 -32.20 3.24 -34.42
N LEU A 7 -33.23 2.45 -34.09
CA LEU A 7 -33.51 2.01 -32.73
C LEU A 7 -32.59 0.82 -32.42
N THR A 8 -31.66 1.02 -31.49
CA THR A 8 -30.80 -0.06 -30.97
C THR A 8 -31.41 -0.58 -29.67
N THR A 9 -31.99 -1.79 -29.73
CA THR A 9 -32.56 -2.49 -28.57
C THR A 9 -31.43 -3.12 -27.76
N VAL A 10 -31.12 -2.58 -26.58
CA VAL A 10 -30.18 -3.16 -25.63
C VAL A 10 -30.91 -4.20 -24.78
N ALA A 11 -30.58 -5.48 -24.99
CA ALA A 11 -31.04 -6.57 -24.12
C ALA A 11 -30.21 -6.56 -22.82
N MET A 12 -30.84 -6.18 -21.71
CA MET A 12 -30.25 -6.33 -20.37
C MET A 12 -30.40 -7.78 -19.91
N ALA A 13 -29.27 -8.47 -19.71
CA ALA A 13 -29.23 -9.76 -19.04
C ALA A 13 -29.42 -9.55 -17.52
N VAL A 14 -30.50 -10.10 -16.98
CA VAL A 14 -30.81 -10.08 -15.54
C VAL A 14 -30.01 -11.20 -14.87
N ALA A 15 -29.01 -10.84 -14.05
CA ALA A 15 -28.33 -11.78 -13.16
C ALA A 15 -29.19 -12.06 -11.91
N PRO A 16 -29.12 -13.26 -11.31
CA PRO A 16 -29.94 -13.63 -10.16
C PRO A 16 -29.55 -12.84 -8.90
N ALA A 17 -30.51 -12.10 -8.34
CA ALA A 17 -30.35 -11.17 -7.21
C ALA A 17 -29.95 -11.79 -5.86
N ALA A 18 -29.87 -13.13 -5.76
CA ALA A 18 -29.70 -13.82 -4.48
C ALA A 18 -28.24 -13.81 -3.95
N GLN A 19 -27.23 -13.60 -4.78
CA GLN A 19 -25.82 -13.61 -4.33
C GLN A 19 -25.28 -12.24 -3.91
N ALA A 20 -26.00 -11.16 -4.23
CA ALA A 20 -25.55 -9.80 -3.89
C ALA A 20 -25.87 -9.40 -2.44
N GLN A 21 -26.90 -10.00 -1.82
CA GLN A 21 -27.37 -9.60 -0.48
C GLN A 21 -26.47 -10.09 0.65
N SER A 22 -25.94 -11.32 0.57
CA SER A 22 -25.04 -11.87 1.59
C SER A 22 -23.67 -11.17 1.62
N PHE A 23 -23.21 -10.65 0.49
CA PHE A 23 -21.98 -9.86 0.42
C PHE A 23 -22.14 -8.48 1.09
N LEU A 24 -23.29 -7.83 0.91
CA LEU A 24 -23.59 -6.54 1.54
C LEU A 24 -23.78 -6.67 3.07
N GLU A 25 -24.40 -7.74 3.54
CA GLU A 25 -24.51 -8.02 4.99
C GLU A 25 -23.13 -8.26 5.64
N GLY A 26 -22.23 -8.96 4.94
CA GLY A 26 -20.86 -9.19 5.42
C GLY A 26 -20.03 -7.90 5.50
N LEU A 27 -20.21 -6.97 4.56
CA LEU A 27 -19.54 -5.66 4.55
C LEU A 27 -20.08 -4.73 5.65
N ALA A 28 -21.40 -4.69 5.84
CA ALA A 28 -22.01 -3.87 6.87
C ALA A 28 -21.56 -4.30 8.27
N ARG A 29 -21.50 -5.61 8.55
CA ARG A 29 -21.09 -6.14 9.86
C ARG A 29 -19.63 -5.81 10.20
N ARG A 30 -18.70 -5.94 9.24
CA ARG A 30 -17.29 -5.60 9.44
C ARG A 30 -17.03 -4.09 9.59
N ALA A 31 -17.83 -3.25 8.94
CA ALA A 31 -17.74 -1.80 9.08
C ALA A 31 -18.14 -1.32 10.49
N VAL A 32 -19.12 -1.98 11.11
CA VAL A 32 -19.54 -1.67 12.50
C VAL A 32 -18.50 -2.13 13.51
N GLU A 33 -17.93 -3.33 13.34
CA GLU A 33 -16.90 -3.86 14.24
C GLU A 33 -15.62 -2.99 14.21
N GLY A 34 -15.15 -2.57 13.03
CA GLY A 34 -13.97 -1.71 12.90
C GLY A 34 -14.18 -0.24 13.31
N ALA A 35 -15.42 0.21 13.51
CA ALA A 35 -15.72 1.53 14.07
C ALA A 35 -15.71 1.52 15.61
N ALA A 36 -16.13 0.42 16.23
CA ALA A 36 -16.09 0.24 17.68
C ALA A 36 -14.65 0.23 18.22
N ASP A 37 -13.73 -0.49 17.56
CA ASP A 37 -12.33 -0.56 17.98
C ASP A 37 -11.63 0.82 17.89
N ARG A 38 -11.93 1.61 16.86
CA ARG A 38 -11.36 2.95 16.70
C ARG A 38 -11.91 3.96 17.71
N ALA A 39 -13.18 3.82 18.11
CA ALA A 39 -13.77 4.64 19.16
C ALA A 39 -13.18 4.29 20.54
N ALA A 40 -12.95 3.00 20.82
CA ALA A 40 -12.30 2.55 22.05
C ALA A 40 -10.87 3.08 22.18
N SER A 41 -10.04 2.97 21.13
CA SER A 41 -8.66 3.49 21.15
C SER A 41 -8.56 5.03 21.15
N ALA A 42 -9.61 5.74 20.74
CA ALA A 42 -9.67 7.21 20.85
C ALA A 42 -10.04 7.65 22.28
N LEU A 43 -10.95 6.93 22.93
CA LEU A 43 -11.35 7.19 24.32
C LEU A 43 -10.19 6.90 25.29
N GLU A 44 -9.45 5.81 25.07
CA GLU A 44 -8.30 5.43 25.92
C GLU A 44 -7.16 6.45 25.85
N ARG A 45 -6.91 7.04 24.67
CA ARG A 45 -5.97 8.15 24.50
C ARG A 45 -6.46 9.46 25.12
N SER A 46 -7.78 9.69 25.13
CA SER A 46 -8.35 10.87 25.81
C SER A 46 -8.31 10.74 27.33
N LEU A 47 -8.36 9.53 27.88
CA LEU A 47 -8.28 9.27 29.32
C LEU A 47 -6.83 9.27 29.85
N THR A 48 -5.85 8.95 28.99
CA THR A 48 -4.42 8.92 29.36
C THR A 48 -3.63 10.17 28.95
N GLY A 49 -4.19 11.01 28.07
CA GLY A 49 -3.53 12.22 27.53
C GLY A 49 -3.99 13.55 28.13
N GLY A 50 -4.58 13.55 29.33
CA GLY A 50 -5.06 14.76 29.99
C GLY A 50 -3.98 15.48 30.79
N GLY A 51 -3.28 16.42 30.14
CA GLY A 51 -2.71 17.61 30.77
C GLY A 51 -1.40 17.47 31.53
N GLU A 52 -0.31 17.92 30.92
CA GLU A 52 0.77 18.61 31.66
C GLU A 52 1.51 19.55 30.69
N SER A 53 1.07 20.81 30.65
CA SER A 53 1.88 21.91 30.14
C SER A 53 2.88 22.25 31.23
N ASP A 54 4.09 21.68 31.21
CA ASP A 54 5.17 22.12 32.09
C ASP A 54 6.25 22.85 31.31
N ALA A 55 6.38 24.11 31.66
CA ALA A 55 7.36 25.03 31.14
C ALA A 55 8.59 24.98 32.04
N GLY A 56 9.71 24.55 31.48
CA GLY A 56 11.04 24.96 31.93
C GLY A 56 11.58 24.21 33.16
N ARG A 57 12.55 23.33 32.92
CA ARG A 57 13.68 23.19 33.85
C ARG A 57 14.90 22.60 33.16
N SER A 58 15.92 23.45 33.00
CA SER A 58 17.31 23.04 32.88
C SER A 58 17.73 22.29 34.14
N GLY A 59 18.42 21.17 33.98
CA GLY A 59 19.00 20.42 35.09
C GLY A 59 19.87 19.28 34.60
N ASP A 60 21.17 19.56 34.47
CA ASP A 60 22.25 18.58 34.54
C ASP A 60 22.03 17.58 35.69
N ALA A 61 22.08 16.29 35.39
CA ALA A 61 22.50 15.24 36.32
C ALA A 61 22.79 13.94 35.55
N ALA A 62 24.07 13.61 35.42
CA ALA A 62 24.53 12.22 35.32
C ALA A 62 24.31 11.52 36.67
N PRO A 63 23.94 10.23 36.68
CA PRO A 63 24.86 9.18 37.14
C PRO A 63 24.68 7.86 36.33
N GLU A 64 25.76 7.16 35.96
CA GLU A 64 26.49 6.13 36.72
C GLU A 64 26.07 4.72 36.32
N GLU A 65 27.10 3.89 36.15
CA GLU A 65 27.12 2.51 35.70
C GLU A 65 26.26 1.55 36.54
N ALA A 66 25.65 0.57 35.88
CA ALA A 66 25.35 -0.71 36.50
C ALA A 66 25.55 -1.83 35.48
N ASP A 67 26.75 -2.40 35.58
CA ASP A 67 27.23 -3.64 34.98
C ASP A 67 26.36 -4.83 35.41
N ALA A 68 25.96 -5.67 34.45
CA ALA A 68 25.32 -6.95 34.73
C ALA A 68 25.79 -8.01 33.70
N PRO A 69 26.57 -9.02 34.11
CA PRO A 69 26.99 -10.10 33.21
C PRO A 69 25.85 -11.11 32.99
N ALA A 70 25.40 -11.22 31.74
CA ALA A 70 24.49 -12.27 31.32
C ALA A 70 25.21 -13.62 31.17
N VAL A 71 24.76 -14.60 31.96
CA VAL A 71 25.26 -15.97 32.02
C VAL A 71 24.90 -16.73 30.73
N MET A 72 25.92 -17.10 29.96
CA MET A 72 25.85 -17.95 28.78
C MET A 72 25.57 -19.40 29.20
N ARG A 73 24.40 -19.96 28.83
CA ARG A 73 24.11 -21.41 28.96
C ARG A 73 24.24 -22.09 27.59
N PRO A 74 25.13 -23.09 27.43
CA PRO A 74 25.18 -23.90 26.22
C PRO A 74 24.04 -24.93 26.23
N ARG A 75 23.21 -24.94 25.18
CA ARG A 75 22.33 -26.08 24.88
C ARG A 75 22.94 -26.89 23.75
N ALA A 76 23.62 -27.96 24.14
CA ALA A 76 23.85 -29.12 23.29
C ALA A 76 22.57 -29.98 23.26
N ARG A 77 22.10 -30.36 22.07
CA ARG A 77 21.58 -31.72 21.86
C ARG A 77 21.57 -32.10 20.39
N SER A 78 22.47 -33.03 20.08
CA SER A 78 22.45 -33.93 18.95
C SER A 78 21.09 -34.63 18.82
N GLY A 79 20.58 -34.66 17.59
CA GLY A 79 19.53 -35.57 17.15
C GLY A 79 19.93 -36.13 15.81
N ALA A 80 20.50 -37.34 15.83
CA ALA A 80 20.79 -38.15 14.65
C ALA A 80 19.55 -38.96 14.26
N GLY A 81 19.30 -39.08 12.94
CA GLY A 81 18.28 -39.92 12.34
C GLY A 81 17.47 -39.12 11.32
N GLN A 82 17.23 -39.54 10.07
CA GLN A 82 17.38 -40.84 9.42
C GLN A 82 17.16 -40.57 7.91
N PRO A 83 18.05 -40.96 6.99
CA PRO A 83 17.82 -40.73 5.56
C PRO A 83 16.93 -41.84 4.99
N ALA A 84 15.62 -41.57 4.88
CA ALA A 84 14.72 -42.39 4.10
C ALA A 84 14.78 -41.94 2.63
N ALA A 85 15.46 -42.74 1.80
CA ALA A 85 15.46 -42.62 0.36
C ALA A 85 14.04 -42.78 -0.18
N ARG A 86 13.53 -41.76 -0.89
CA ARG A 86 12.35 -41.90 -1.75
C ARG A 86 12.78 -41.96 -3.22
N PRO A 87 12.32 -42.96 -3.99
CA PRO A 87 12.64 -43.10 -5.40
C PRO A 87 11.95 -42.02 -6.23
N GLY A 88 12.71 -41.45 -7.15
CA GLY A 88 12.31 -40.34 -8.00
C GLY A 88 11.22 -40.72 -9.00
N ALA A 89 10.15 -39.92 -8.98
CA ALA A 89 9.46 -39.58 -10.21
C ALA A 89 10.24 -38.39 -10.79
N ALA A 90 10.80 -38.56 -12.00
CA ALA A 90 11.34 -37.47 -12.78
C ALA A 90 10.17 -36.56 -13.15
N GLU A 91 9.95 -35.52 -12.35
CA GLU A 91 9.02 -34.45 -12.64
C GLU A 91 9.61 -33.68 -13.81
N GLU A 92 9.05 -33.93 -14.99
CA GLU A 92 9.38 -33.28 -16.25
C GLU A 92 9.15 -31.78 -16.06
N ALA A 93 10.23 -31.06 -15.77
CA ALA A 93 10.22 -29.64 -15.47
C ALA A 93 9.71 -28.89 -16.70
N ALA A 94 8.41 -28.60 -16.70
CA ALA A 94 7.77 -27.80 -17.73
C ALA A 94 8.54 -26.48 -17.88
N ALA A 95 8.90 -26.13 -19.11
CA ALA A 95 9.60 -24.89 -19.40
C ALA A 95 8.79 -23.72 -18.81
N PRO A 96 9.44 -22.76 -18.11
CA PRO A 96 8.75 -21.66 -17.47
C PRO A 96 7.95 -20.88 -18.51
N ALA A 97 6.64 -20.75 -18.27
CA ALA A 97 5.77 -19.96 -19.13
C ALA A 97 6.31 -18.53 -19.25
N ALA A 98 6.32 -17.98 -20.46
CA ALA A 98 6.76 -16.62 -20.69
C ALA A 98 5.89 -15.64 -19.88
N ALA A 99 6.54 -14.74 -19.14
CA ALA A 99 5.83 -13.73 -18.35
C ALA A 99 4.98 -12.85 -19.27
N PRO A 100 3.78 -12.42 -18.83
CA PRO A 100 2.92 -11.54 -19.61
C PRO A 100 3.67 -10.24 -19.92
N SER A 101 3.63 -9.81 -21.19
CA SER A 101 4.25 -8.57 -21.65
C SER A 101 3.39 -7.34 -21.41
N THR A 102 2.11 -7.51 -21.12
CA THR A 102 1.14 -6.45 -20.85
C THR A 102 0.26 -6.82 -19.66
N GLY A 103 -0.27 -5.80 -18.98
CA GLY A 103 -1.18 -5.97 -17.86
C GLY A 103 -1.91 -4.66 -17.56
N PRO A 104 -2.68 -4.62 -16.45
CA PRO A 104 -3.45 -3.42 -16.12
C PRO A 104 -2.53 -2.27 -15.69
N SER A 105 -3.02 -1.04 -15.81
CA SER A 105 -2.22 0.18 -15.54
C SER A 105 -1.98 0.38 -14.04
N PRO A 106 -0.75 0.75 -13.60
CA PRO A 106 0.38 1.12 -14.42
C PRO A 106 1.26 -0.11 -14.71
N TRP A 107 1.59 -0.33 -15.99
CA TRP A 107 2.43 -1.45 -16.42
C TRP A 107 3.82 -0.94 -16.82
N PRO A 108 4.92 -1.48 -16.26
CA PRO A 108 6.25 -1.01 -16.61
C PRO A 108 6.65 -1.34 -18.06
N ASN A 109 7.35 -0.41 -18.72
CA ASN A 109 7.77 -0.54 -20.12
C ASN A 109 9.15 -1.19 -20.31
N ASN A 110 9.84 -1.53 -19.23
CA ASN A 110 11.14 -2.21 -19.25
C ASN A 110 11.12 -3.64 -18.70
N LEU A 111 9.94 -4.26 -18.61
CA LEU A 111 9.82 -5.66 -18.20
C LEU A 111 10.57 -6.60 -19.13
N GLY A 112 11.20 -7.63 -18.54
CA GLY A 112 12.05 -8.57 -19.26
C GLY A 112 13.49 -8.08 -19.49
N SER A 113 13.80 -6.81 -19.20
CA SER A 113 15.17 -6.32 -19.23
C SER A 113 16.03 -7.01 -18.18
N ALA A 114 17.20 -7.52 -18.58
CA ALA A 114 18.18 -8.09 -17.67
C ALA A 114 18.73 -7.08 -16.64
N ARG A 115 18.45 -5.79 -16.80
CA ARG A 115 18.83 -4.75 -15.83
C ARG A 115 17.82 -4.58 -14.70
N VAL A 116 16.59 -5.08 -14.88
CA VAL A 116 15.56 -5.05 -13.85
C VAL A 116 15.77 -6.24 -12.92
N ARG A 117 16.25 -5.94 -11.71
CA ARG A 117 16.52 -6.89 -10.62
C ARG A 117 15.79 -6.52 -9.33
N ARG A 118 15.29 -5.29 -9.24
CA ARG A 118 14.57 -4.74 -8.08
C ARG A 118 13.37 -3.91 -8.55
N PRO A 119 12.30 -3.80 -7.74
CA PRO A 119 11.13 -3.01 -8.10
C PRO A 119 11.44 -1.54 -8.42
N GLY A 120 12.35 -0.91 -7.68
CA GLY A 120 12.77 0.49 -7.93
C GLY A 120 13.52 0.73 -9.24
N GLN A 121 13.73 -0.29 -10.07
CA GLN A 121 14.32 -0.18 -11.41
C GLN A 121 13.27 -0.27 -12.53
N LEU A 122 12.00 -0.48 -12.17
CA LEU A 122 10.90 -0.43 -13.11
C LEU A 122 10.76 0.99 -13.67
N THR A 123 10.50 1.09 -14.97
CA THR A 123 10.26 2.38 -15.64
C THR A 123 8.88 2.38 -16.28
N PHE A 124 8.27 3.55 -16.37
CA PHE A 124 6.90 3.73 -16.85
C PHE A 124 6.87 4.69 -18.02
N ASP A 125 5.77 4.65 -18.78
CA ASP A 125 5.58 5.53 -19.93
C ASP A 125 5.37 6.97 -19.49
N ALA A 126 5.80 7.91 -20.35
CA ALA A 126 5.73 9.35 -20.07
C ALA A 126 4.30 9.85 -19.80
N SER A 127 3.28 9.21 -20.40
CA SER A 127 1.88 9.55 -20.13
C SER A 127 1.49 9.27 -18.68
N LEU A 128 1.95 8.16 -18.11
CA LEU A 128 1.70 7.82 -16.71
C LEU A 128 2.41 8.82 -15.79
N GLU A 129 3.67 9.16 -16.07
CA GLU A 129 4.40 10.18 -15.29
C GLU A 129 3.71 11.56 -15.35
N ALA A 130 3.10 11.90 -16.49
CA ALA A 130 2.29 13.11 -16.63
C ALA A 130 1.01 13.05 -15.78
N GLU A 131 0.30 11.91 -15.72
CA GLU A 131 -0.84 11.71 -14.82
C GLU A 131 -0.44 11.87 -13.35
N LYS A 132 0.71 11.31 -12.95
CA LYS A 132 1.26 11.47 -11.60
C LYS A 132 1.56 12.93 -11.27
N THR A 133 2.12 13.67 -12.22
CA THR A 133 2.39 15.11 -12.09
C THR A 133 1.09 15.90 -11.94
N ALA A 134 0.11 15.67 -12.82
CA ALA A 134 -1.19 16.33 -12.77
C ALA A 134 -1.93 16.05 -11.45
N PHE A 135 -1.85 14.82 -10.93
CA PHE A 135 -2.41 14.47 -9.63
C PHE A 135 -1.76 15.27 -8.50
N ARG A 136 -0.42 15.36 -8.49
CA ARG A 136 0.33 16.16 -7.51
C ARG A 136 -0.05 17.64 -7.56
N GLU A 137 -0.15 18.21 -8.76
CA GLU A 137 -0.57 19.61 -8.96
C GLU A 137 -2.00 19.85 -8.50
N PHE A 138 -2.93 18.91 -8.76
CA PHE A 138 -4.30 19.00 -8.30
C PHE A 138 -4.39 19.10 -6.76
N GLY A 139 -3.56 18.34 -6.03
CA GLY A 139 -3.50 18.41 -4.58
C GLY A 139 -2.66 19.56 -4.02
N MET A 140 -2.07 20.41 -4.86
CA MET A 140 -1.37 21.61 -4.39
C MET A 140 -2.40 22.61 -3.88
N VAL A 141 -2.24 23.03 -2.63
CA VAL A 141 -3.13 23.97 -1.93
C VAL A 141 -2.32 25.05 -1.24
N SER A 142 -2.76 26.30 -1.31
CA SER A 142 -2.08 27.41 -0.61
C SER A 142 -2.16 27.21 0.90
N CYS A 143 -1.08 27.59 1.59
CA CYS A 143 -0.88 27.34 3.01
C CYS A 143 0.03 28.41 3.62
N ASP A 144 -0.51 29.27 4.48
CA ASP A 144 0.23 30.38 5.09
C ASP A 144 1.27 29.93 6.13
N ASP A 145 1.07 28.75 6.73
CA ASP A 145 1.90 28.13 7.76
C ASP A 145 2.83 27.02 7.23
N CYS A 146 2.79 26.73 5.92
CA CYS A 146 3.66 25.74 5.30
C CYS A 146 4.93 26.41 4.75
N GLU A 147 6.06 25.73 4.89
CA GLU A 147 7.29 26.12 4.19
C GLU A 147 7.04 26.17 2.67
N GLY A 148 7.34 27.32 2.05
CA GLY A 148 7.11 27.54 0.62
C GLY A 148 5.68 27.97 0.24
N GLY A 149 4.76 28.16 1.19
CA GLY A 149 3.42 28.71 0.94
C GLY A 149 2.41 27.73 0.35
N TYR A 150 2.76 26.45 0.23
CA TYR A 150 1.90 25.40 -0.33
C TYR A 150 1.99 24.10 0.48
N SER A 151 0.88 23.37 0.53
CA SER A 151 0.82 21.98 0.95
C SER A 151 0.45 21.11 -0.25
N PHE A 152 0.93 19.87 -0.27
CA PHE A 152 0.54 18.87 -1.27
C PHE A 152 -0.35 17.84 -0.61
N ASP A 153 -1.66 18.01 -0.72
CA ASP A 153 -2.65 17.08 -0.16
C ASP A 153 -2.53 15.66 -0.75
N THR A 154 -1.80 15.48 -1.86
CA THR A 154 -1.43 14.16 -2.40
C THR A 154 -0.39 13.41 -1.57
N ALA A 155 0.33 14.07 -0.66
CA ALA A 155 1.39 13.48 0.15
C ALA A 155 0.81 12.65 1.31
N ALA A 156 0.05 11.59 1.00
CA ALA A 156 -0.68 10.75 1.95
C ALA A 156 0.14 10.35 3.19
N LYS A 157 1.43 10.00 2.98
CA LYS A 157 2.38 9.65 4.05
C LYS A 157 2.47 10.70 5.15
N LEU A 158 2.40 12.01 4.83
CA LEU A 158 2.44 13.10 5.82
C LEU A 158 1.16 13.17 6.66
N PHE A 159 0.01 12.83 6.08
CA PHE A 159 -1.30 12.97 6.73
C PHE A 159 -1.74 11.73 7.52
N LEU A 160 -1.10 10.59 7.31
CA LEU A 160 -1.43 9.33 8.00
C LEU A 160 -0.75 9.17 9.37
N ASN A 161 0.09 10.13 9.77
CA ASN A 161 0.83 10.11 11.04
C ASN A 161 1.55 8.77 11.31
N LEU A 162 2.13 8.20 10.25
CA LEU A 162 2.89 6.95 10.33
C LEU A 162 4.30 7.29 10.80
N ARG A 163 4.68 6.76 11.97
CA ARG A 163 5.95 7.10 12.64
C ARG A 163 7.17 6.47 12.00
N ASP A 164 7.01 5.30 11.40
CA ASP A 164 8.11 4.60 10.73
C ASP A 164 8.22 5.02 9.25
N MET A 165 9.44 5.17 8.77
CA MET A 165 9.70 5.61 7.40
C MET A 165 9.13 4.65 6.35
N TRP A 166 8.93 3.38 6.69
CA TRP A 166 8.41 2.30 5.84
C TRP A 166 6.99 1.88 6.21
N ALA A 167 6.39 2.47 7.26
CA ALA A 167 5.03 2.12 7.68
C ALA A 167 4.01 2.43 6.58
N PHE A 168 4.27 3.43 5.73
CA PHE A 168 3.40 3.73 4.60
C PHE A 168 3.37 2.60 3.57
N ASP A 169 4.54 2.18 3.07
CA ASP A 169 4.63 1.09 2.11
C ASP A 169 4.13 -0.24 2.70
N THR A 170 4.41 -0.47 3.98
CA THR A 170 3.92 -1.65 4.72
C THR A 170 2.39 -1.64 4.81
N ALA A 171 1.79 -0.49 5.12
CA ALA A 171 0.34 -0.35 5.16
C ALA A 171 -0.29 -0.59 3.79
N LEU A 172 0.29 -0.05 2.71
CA LEU A 172 -0.17 -0.31 1.34
C LEU A 172 -0.06 -1.79 0.97
N GLY A 173 1.07 -2.41 1.30
CA GLY A 173 1.32 -3.83 1.06
C GLY A 173 0.41 -4.77 1.85
N ALA A 174 -0.10 -4.34 3.00
CA ALA A 174 -1.04 -5.11 3.82
C ALA A 174 -2.49 -5.05 3.32
N LEU A 175 -2.85 -4.11 2.43
CA LEU A 175 -4.20 -3.99 1.90
C LEU A 175 -4.53 -5.14 0.95
N GLU A 176 -5.68 -5.78 1.13
CA GLU A 176 -6.23 -6.75 0.17
C GLU A 176 -6.94 -6.04 -0.99
N VAL A 177 -7.17 -6.75 -2.11
CA VAL A 177 -7.93 -6.21 -3.25
C VAL A 177 -9.30 -5.71 -2.79
N GLY A 178 -9.65 -4.49 -3.17
CA GLY A 178 -10.86 -3.79 -2.77
C GLY A 178 -10.75 -3.04 -1.42
N GLN A 179 -9.70 -3.26 -0.64
CA GLN A 179 -9.45 -2.47 0.56
C GLN A 179 -8.83 -1.12 0.22
N SER A 180 -9.03 -0.16 1.12
CA SER A 180 -8.53 1.20 0.92
C SER A 180 -7.95 1.81 2.18
N LEU A 181 -6.96 2.67 1.99
CA LEU A 181 -6.43 3.57 2.99
C LEU A 181 -6.89 5.01 2.66
N THR A 182 -7.33 5.75 3.66
CA THR A 182 -7.87 7.12 3.48
C THR A 182 -7.12 8.11 4.36
N TRP A 183 -6.93 9.33 3.86
CA TRP A 183 -6.35 10.43 4.63
C TRP A 183 -7.11 11.73 4.39
N ARG A 184 -6.91 12.70 5.29
CA ARG A 184 -7.47 14.03 5.16
C ARG A 184 -6.32 15.02 5.02
N GLY A 185 -6.25 15.66 3.85
CA GLY A 185 -5.36 16.78 3.59
C GLY A 185 -5.89 18.09 4.20
N ARG A 186 -5.28 19.22 3.84
CA ARG A 186 -5.71 20.55 4.30
C ARG A 186 -7.03 20.97 3.66
N ALA A 187 -7.20 20.76 2.36
CA ALA A 187 -8.42 21.11 1.62
C ALA A 187 -9.11 19.92 0.93
N SER A 188 -8.48 18.75 0.96
CA SER A 188 -8.90 17.58 0.19
C SER A 188 -9.00 16.32 1.06
N THR A 189 -9.78 15.33 0.62
CA THR A 189 -9.80 13.99 1.20
C THR A 189 -9.25 13.00 0.18
N GLY A 190 -8.32 12.15 0.61
CA GLY A 190 -7.67 11.18 -0.26
C GLY A 190 -8.02 9.74 0.07
N ARG A 191 -7.92 8.88 -0.95
CA ARG A 191 -8.10 7.44 -0.87
C ARG A 191 -7.10 6.72 -1.78
N ILE A 192 -6.51 5.64 -1.29
CA ILE A 192 -5.74 4.68 -2.07
C ILE A 192 -6.44 3.34 -1.95
N THR A 193 -6.86 2.76 -3.07
CA THR A 193 -7.56 1.46 -3.11
C THR A 193 -6.72 0.46 -3.87
N VAL A 194 -6.57 -0.77 -3.36
CA VAL A 194 -5.99 -1.86 -4.16
C VAL A 194 -7.02 -2.33 -5.16
N VAL A 195 -6.71 -2.21 -6.46
CA VAL A 195 -7.62 -2.62 -7.54
C VAL A 195 -7.29 -4.00 -8.10
N ASP A 196 -6.04 -4.42 -8.03
CA ASP A 196 -5.60 -5.73 -8.49
C ASP A 196 -4.34 -6.18 -7.72
N ALA A 197 -4.10 -7.48 -7.67
CA ALA A 197 -2.91 -8.09 -7.07
C ALA A 197 -2.41 -9.20 -8.00
N ALA A 198 -1.44 -8.84 -8.85
CA ALA A 198 -0.85 -9.72 -9.84
C ALA A 198 0.67 -9.54 -9.87
N PRO A 199 1.44 -10.61 -10.15
CA PRO A 199 2.87 -10.49 -10.32
C PRO A 199 3.22 -9.65 -11.55
N VAL A 200 4.24 -8.81 -11.40
CA VAL A 200 4.83 -8.00 -12.48
C VAL A 200 6.24 -8.53 -12.72
N GLY A 201 6.38 -9.39 -13.74
CA GLY A 201 7.59 -10.20 -13.90
C GLY A 201 7.78 -11.16 -12.72
N SER A 202 8.90 -11.04 -12.00
CA SER A 202 9.18 -11.82 -10.79
C SER A 202 8.75 -11.14 -9.49
N PHE A 203 8.21 -9.92 -9.54
CA PHE A 203 7.84 -9.16 -8.35
C PHE A 203 6.38 -9.39 -7.99
N GLN A 204 6.09 -9.65 -6.72
CA GLN A 204 4.72 -9.64 -6.22
C GLN A 204 4.27 -8.18 -6.09
N CYS A 205 3.24 -7.79 -6.85
CA CYS A 205 2.80 -6.40 -6.89
C CYS A 205 1.30 -6.26 -6.67
N LYS A 206 0.90 -5.07 -6.24
CA LYS A 206 -0.47 -4.63 -6.10
C LYS A 206 -0.67 -3.35 -6.88
N GLN A 207 -1.70 -3.32 -7.71
CA GLN A 207 -2.11 -2.13 -8.44
C GLN A 207 -3.03 -1.30 -7.57
N LEU A 208 -2.79 0.00 -7.57
CA LEU A 208 -3.46 0.95 -6.71
C LEU A 208 -4.23 1.95 -7.57
N ARG A 209 -5.37 2.41 -7.06
CA ARG A 209 -6.05 3.62 -7.52
C ARG A 209 -5.97 4.68 -6.45
N TRP A 210 -5.27 5.75 -6.76
CA TRP A 210 -5.22 6.96 -5.95
C TRP A 210 -6.35 7.89 -6.37
N GLU A 211 -7.06 8.43 -5.40
CA GLU A 211 -8.16 9.37 -5.60
C GLU A 211 -7.98 10.53 -4.61
N LEU A 212 -8.13 11.77 -5.08
CA LEU A 212 -8.13 12.97 -4.23
C LEU A 212 -9.33 13.82 -4.58
N THR A 213 -10.15 14.14 -3.59
CA THR A 213 -11.39 14.93 -3.76
C THR A 213 -11.27 16.26 -3.05
N ARG A 214 -11.52 17.35 -3.79
CA ARG A 214 -11.53 18.74 -3.30
C ARG A 214 -12.81 19.44 -3.73
N GLY A 215 -13.70 19.68 -2.79
CA GLY A 215 -15.05 20.18 -3.08
C GLY A 215 -15.80 19.20 -4.00
N GLN A 216 -16.18 19.65 -5.18
CA GLN A 216 -16.85 18.83 -6.20
C GLN A 216 -15.89 18.23 -7.23
N GLN A 217 -14.60 18.55 -7.16
CA GLN A 217 -13.60 18.05 -8.10
C GLN A 217 -12.90 16.81 -7.55
N THR A 218 -12.63 15.84 -8.41
CA THR A 218 -11.85 14.64 -8.08
C THR A 218 -10.77 14.45 -9.13
N ALA A 219 -9.54 14.18 -8.68
CA ALA A 219 -8.46 13.70 -9.52
C ALA A 219 -8.13 12.26 -9.15
N THR A 220 -7.66 11.48 -10.12
CA THR A 220 -7.25 10.10 -9.93
C THR A 220 -5.92 9.84 -10.61
N ARG A 221 -5.11 8.93 -10.06
CA ARG A 221 -3.96 8.35 -10.76
C ARG A 221 -3.83 6.85 -10.47
N PRO A 222 -3.30 6.05 -11.40
CA PRO A 222 -2.86 4.70 -11.09
C PRO A 222 -1.64 4.75 -10.16
N GLY A 223 -1.41 3.67 -9.43
CA GLY A 223 -0.24 3.46 -8.57
C GLY A 223 0.20 2.02 -8.58
N LEU A 224 1.45 1.75 -8.19
CA LEU A 224 1.97 0.38 -8.08
C LEU A 224 2.86 0.25 -6.85
N VAL A 225 2.58 -0.78 -6.05
CA VAL A 225 3.44 -1.18 -4.93
C VAL A 225 3.91 -2.62 -5.17
N CYS A 226 5.20 -2.87 -4.96
CA CYS A 226 5.80 -4.17 -5.23
C CYS A 226 6.67 -4.62 -4.05
N LEU A 227 6.64 -5.92 -3.76
CA LEU A 227 7.50 -6.55 -2.77
C LEU A 227 8.89 -6.81 -3.38
N GLY A 228 9.93 -6.33 -2.70
CA GLY A 228 11.31 -6.64 -3.06
C GLY A 228 12.33 -5.85 -2.24
N LYS A 229 13.59 -5.94 -2.63
CA LYS A 229 14.69 -5.19 -1.99
C LYS A 229 14.75 -3.75 -2.50
N SER A 230 14.89 -2.78 -1.59
CA SER A 230 15.04 -1.36 -1.94
C SER A 230 16.40 -1.07 -2.58
N ASN A 231 17.47 -1.70 -2.11
CA ASN A 231 18.83 -1.63 -2.64
C ASN A 231 19.50 -3.02 -2.68
N PRO A 232 20.63 -3.19 -3.39
CA PRO A 232 21.30 -4.49 -3.51
C PRO A 232 21.73 -5.09 -2.16
N ASP A 233 22.08 -4.23 -1.20
CA ASP A 233 22.60 -4.59 0.12
C ASP A 233 21.50 -4.74 1.18
N ALA A 234 20.22 -4.61 0.81
CA ALA A 234 19.13 -4.76 1.74
C ALA A 234 18.98 -6.23 2.17
N ASP A 235 18.99 -6.48 3.47
CA ASP A 235 18.88 -7.83 4.04
C ASP A 235 17.46 -8.39 4.00
N ASN A 236 16.46 -7.52 3.80
CA ASN A 236 15.05 -7.89 3.79
C ASN A 236 14.30 -7.29 2.60
N GLU A 237 13.32 -8.05 2.13
CA GLU A 237 12.29 -7.55 1.22
C GLU A 237 11.30 -6.69 1.99
N ARG A 238 10.70 -5.74 1.29
CA ARG A 238 9.63 -4.89 1.78
C ARG A 238 8.77 -4.42 0.62
N TRP A 239 7.56 -3.99 0.94
CA TRP A 239 6.74 -3.29 -0.04
C TRP A 239 7.38 -1.94 -0.37
N LEU A 240 7.34 -1.56 -1.65
CA LEU A 240 7.90 -0.33 -2.19
C LEU A 240 6.89 0.29 -3.15
N GLU A 241 6.46 1.53 -2.91
CA GLU A 241 5.78 2.32 -3.93
C GLU A 241 6.75 2.59 -5.09
N VAL A 242 6.46 2.02 -6.26
CA VAL A 242 7.30 2.16 -7.46
C VAL A 242 6.69 3.08 -8.50
N PHE A 243 5.40 3.39 -8.38
CA PHE A 243 4.70 4.36 -9.21
C PHE A 243 3.64 5.13 -8.44
#